data_AF-A0A5C1B3T8-F1
#
_entry.id   AF-A0A5C1B3T8-F1
#
_cell.length_a   1.000
_cell.length_b   1.000
_cell.length_c   1.000
_cell.angle_alpha   90.00
_cell.angle_beta   90.00
_cell.angle_gamma   90.00
#
_symmetry.space_group_name_H-M   'P 1'
#
loop_
_entity.id
_entity.type
_entity.pdbx_description
1 polymer ?
#
loop_
_entity_poly.entity_id
_entity_poly.type
_entity_poly.pdbx_seq_one_letter_code
_entity_poly.pdbx_strand_id
1 'polypeptide(L)'
;MLGFWLKALRRPTLDLSLATAPGLTTRIIERPGVVLDDAALAALVEQLRTVAGRTLAQGALIYGVFSGERERLSQSIVTLISETATGRPVAFNALAQMQLSLNGEPEQVTHLGLVMVDPEVRGRGLSWVLYGLTVLVLFVRGGLRPRWISNVTQVPSVVGMVCETFSDVYPSPDAGSRQSFAHLWLARQIMRGHRHVFGVGPEAGYDEPRSIITDAYTGGSDDLKKSFDQATQHREARYNDFCREALNYERGDDVLQLGRMDLAAARRYLLGQVPRASLPGLIGASAFLLLQRLVLPLVHWLDDTSRFGTLRPRAARSKP
;
A
#
# COMPACT_ATOMS: atom_id res chain seq x y z
N MET A 1 2.29 -13.84 -16.79
CA MET A 1 1.32 -12.76 -16.47
C MET A 1 -0.12 -13.28 -16.37
N LEU A 2 -0.70 -13.91 -17.40
CA LEU A 2 -2.11 -14.37 -17.36
C LEU A 2 -2.43 -15.31 -16.16
N GLY A 3 -1.56 -16.30 -15.89
CA GLY A 3 -1.73 -17.22 -14.75
C GLY A 3 -1.58 -16.57 -13.37
N PHE A 4 -0.80 -15.49 -13.25
CA PHE A 4 -0.70 -14.70 -12.02
C PHE A 4 -2.05 -14.06 -11.70
N TRP A 5 -2.65 -13.39 -12.69
CA TRP A 5 -3.93 -12.71 -12.54
C TRP A 5 -5.11 -13.67 -12.36
N LEU A 6 -5.07 -14.84 -13.00
CA LEU A 6 -6.08 -15.89 -12.78
C LEU A 6 -6.09 -16.37 -11.32
N LYS A 7 -4.91 -16.63 -10.74
CA LYS A 7 -4.78 -16.95 -9.32
C LYS A 7 -5.14 -15.75 -8.44
N ALA A 8 -4.74 -14.55 -8.86
CA ALA A 8 -5.02 -13.31 -8.16
C ALA A 8 -6.49 -12.98 -8.05
N LEU A 9 -7.38 -13.45 -8.93
CA LEU A 9 -8.81 -13.17 -8.79
C LEU A 9 -9.62 -14.32 -8.22
N ARG A 10 -9.16 -15.57 -8.41
CA ARG A 10 -9.92 -16.75 -7.96
C ARG A 10 -9.69 -17.10 -6.50
N ARG A 11 -8.54 -16.72 -5.92
CA ARG A 11 -8.25 -17.05 -4.52
C ARG A 11 -8.83 -16.01 -3.56
N PRO A 12 -9.38 -16.44 -2.41
CA PRO A 12 -9.89 -15.53 -1.39
C PRO A 12 -8.78 -14.61 -0.87
N THR A 13 -7.54 -15.11 -0.80
CA THR A 13 -6.35 -14.38 -0.39
C THR A 13 -5.23 -14.52 -1.44
N LEU A 14 -4.37 -13.50 -1.55
CA LEU A 14 -3.21 -13.52 -2.45
C LEU A 14 -2.02 -14.22 -1.82
N ASP A 15 -1.48 -15.21 -2.52
CA ASP A 15 -0.08 -15.62 -2.43
C ASP A 15 0.37 -15.95 -3.84
N LEU A 16 1.09 -15.01 -4.45
CA LEU A 16 1.38 -15.02 -5.87
C LEU A 16 2.83 -14.68 -6.12
N SER A 17 3.47 -15.42 -7.01
CA SER A 17 4.81 -15.10 -7.49
C SER A 17 4.78 -14.73 -8.97
N LEU A 18 5.58 -13.74 -9.35
CA LEU A 18 5.79 -13.32 -10.73
C LEU A 18 7.25 -12.87 -10.94
N ALA A 19 7.77 -13.09 -12.14
CA ALA A 19 9.03 -12.46 -12.56
C ALA A 19 8.74 -11.01 -12.94
N THR A 20 9.38 -10.06 -12.25
CA THR A 20 9.20 -8.61 -12.49
C THR A 20 10.40 -7.97 -13.18
N ALA A 21 11.58 -8.60 -13.09
CA ALA A 21 12.79 -8.17 -13.77
C ALA A 21 13.72 -9.39 -14.01
N PRO A 22 14.69 -9.31 -14.93
CA PRO A 22 15.66 -10.38 -15.15
C PRO A 22 16.37 -10.78 -13.86
N GLY A 23 16.32 -12.07 -13.53
CA GLY A 23 16.94 -12.61 -12.31
C GLY A 23 16.24 -12.26 -11.00
N LEU A 24 15.07 -11.61 -11.04
CA LEU A 24 14.29 -11.26 -9.84
C LEU A 24 12.89 -11.86 -9.89
N THR A 25 12.46 -12.38 -8.75
CA THR A 25 11.11 -12.87 -8.50
C THR A 25 10.46 -12.03 -7.43
N THR A 26 9.22 -11.62 -7.68
CA THR A 26 8.38 -10.90 -6.72
C THR A 26 7.29 -11.84 -6.22
N ARG A 27 7.09 -11.88 -4.90
CA ARG A 27 6.00 -12.58 -4.24
C ARG A 27 5.10 -11.55 -3.54
N ILE A 28 3.81 -11.57 -3.83
CA ILE A 28 2.78 -10.74 -3.17
C ILE A 28 1.93 -11.64 -2.29
N ILE A 29 1.91 -11.36 -0.99
CA ILE A 29 1.22 -12.14 0.04
C ILE A 29 0.23 -11.20 0.75
N GLU A 30 -1.07 -11.42 0.56
CA GLU A 30 -2.15 -10.72 1.26
C GLU A 30 -2.49 -11.47 2.54
N ARG A 31 -2.50 -10.73 3.66
CA ARG A 31 -2.78 -11.25 5.01
C ARG A 31 -1.90 -12.45 5.38
N PRO A 32 -0.55 -12.32 5.39
CA PRO A 32 0.35 -13.42 5.76
C PRO A 32 -0.05 -14.18 7.02
N GLY A 33 -0.55 -13.48 8.05
CA GLY A 33 -1.00 -14.11 9.30
C GLY A 33 -2.24 -15.01 9.17
N VAL A 34 -2.94 -14.98 8.04
CA VAL A 34 -4.07 -15.87 7.71
C VAL A 34 -3.65 -16.95 6.71
N VAL A 35 -2.77 -16.60 5.77
CA VAL A 35 -2.43 -17.47 4.63
C VAL A 35 -1.28 -18.43 4.94
N LEU A 36 -0.32 -18.02 5.76
CA LEU A 36 0.87 -18.80 6.06
C LEU A 36 0.72 -19.55 7.38
N ASP A 37 1.26 -20.76 7.43
CA ASP A 37 1.50 -21.48 8.68
C ASP A 37 2.60 -20.79 9.51
N ASP A 38 2.80 -21.22 10.76
CA ASP A 38 3.75 -20.57 11.68
C ASP A 38 5.19 -20.58 11.17
N ALA A 39 5.62 -21.70 10.54
CA ALA A 39 6.98 -21.83 10.02
C ALA A 39 7.23 -20.88 8.83
N ALA A 40 6.30 -20.82 7.88
CA ALA A 40 6.39 -19.95 6.72
C ALA A 40 6.22 -18.47 7.12
N LEU A 41 5.39 -18.16 8.12
CA LEU A 41 5.25 -16.80 8.65
C LEU A 41 6.53 -16.34 9.34
N ALA A 42 7.14 -17.18 10.18
CA ALA A 42 8.43 -16.89 10.82
C ALA A 42 9.54 -16.69 9.77
N ALA A 43 9.61 -17.56 8.76
CA ALA A 43 10.56 -17.42 7.67
C ALA A 43 10.37 -16.10 6.89
N LEU A 44 9.12 -15.69 6.62
CA LEU A 44 8.83 -14.41 5.99
C LEU A 44 9.34 -13.25 6.86
N VAL A 45 9.06 -13.25 8.16
CA VAL A 45 9.50 -12.19 9.08
C VAL A 45 11.03 -12.09 9.11
N GLU A 46 11.74 -13.22 9.14
CA GLU A 46 13.21 -13.23 9.07
C GLU A 46 13.75 -12.70 7.75
N GLN A 47 13.09 -12.99 6.63
CA GLN A 47 13.45 -12.40 5.33
C GLN A 47 13.29 -10.87 5.33
N LEU A 48 12.21 -10.35 5.94
CA LEU A 48 11.98 -8.91 6.07
C LEU A 48 13.03 -8.25 6.96
N ARG A 49 13.36 -8.88 8.11
CA ARG A 49 14.42 -8.42 9.02
C ARG A 49 15.80 -8.41 8.35
N THR A 50 16.08 -9.42 7.52
CA THR A 50 17.34 -9.49 6.75
C THR A 50 17.50 -8.29 5.82
N VAL A 51 16.44 -7.93 5.08
CA VAL A 51 16.47 -6.74 4.22
C VAL A 51 16.59 -5.47 5.06
N ALA A 52 15.82 -5.37 6.16
CA ALA A 52 15.84 -4.20 7.04
C ALA A 52 17.24 -3.94 7.64
N GLY A 53 17.88 -4.98 8.17
CA GLY A 53 19.22 -4.89 8.77
C GLY A 53 20.33 -4.49 7.80
N ARG A 54 20.11 -4.63 6.49
CA ARG A 54 21.03 -4.10 5.47
C ARG A 54 20.74 -2.66 5.08
N THR A 55 19.53 -2.17 5.37
CA THR A 55 19.10 -0.82 5.00
C THR A 55 19.24 0.20 6.12
N LEU A 56 19.23 -0.25 7.38
CA LEU A 56 19.32 0.60 8.57
C LEU A 56 20.74 0.54 9.15
N ALA A 57 21.23 1.69 9.60
CA ALA A 57 22.58 1.80 10.16
C ALA A 57 22.64 1.31 11.62
N GLN A 58 21.54 1.42 12.36
CA GLN A 58 21.40 1.04 13.78
C GLN A 58 19.97 0.54 14.01
N GLY A 59 19.82 -0.38 14.97
CA GLY A 59 18.52 -0.83 15.49
C GLY A 59 17.71 -1.80 14.61
N ALA A 60 16.81 -2.52 15.25
CA ALA A 60 15.82 -3.37 14.60
C ALA A 60 14.46 -2.70 14.78
N LEU A 61 13.77 -2.41 13.67
CA LEU A 61 12.40 -1.92 13.74
C LEU A 61 11.54 -2.97 14.44
N ILE A 62 10.76 -2.55 15.43
CA ILE A 62 9.92 -3.44 16.25
C ILE A 62 8.42 -3.31 15.95
N TYR A 63 8.03 -2.44 15.03
CA TYR A 63 6.63 -2.17 14.70
C TYR A 63 6.16 -2.91 13.43
N GLY A 64 4.84 -2.92 13.20
CA GLY A 64 4.23 -3.45 11.99
C GLY A 64 4.60 -4.90 11.70
N VAL A 65 5.11 -5.16 10.49
CA VAL A 65 5.48 -6.50 10.02
C VAL A 65 6.68 -7.12 10.75
N PHE A 66 7.48 -6.33 11.48
CA PHE A 66 8.65 -6.83 12.19
C PHE A 66 8.35 -7.38 13.58
N SER A 67 7.18 -7.05 14.14
CA SER A 67 6.70 -7.60 15.41
C SER A 67 6.61 -9.13 15.38
N GLY A 68 6.36 -9.71 14.20
CA GLY A 68 6.07 -11.14 14.05
C GLY A 68 4.68 -11.54 14.55
N GLU A 69 3.89 -10.59 15.08
CA GLU A 69 2.55 -10.84 15.57
C GLU A 69 1.62 -11.25 14.43
N ARG A 70 1.00 -12.43 14.57
CA ARG A 70 0.12 -13.01 13.54
C ARG A 70 -1.09 -12.11 13.26
N GLU A 71 -1.61 -11.44 14.28
CA GLU A 71 -2.74 -10.51 14.20
C GLU A 71 -2.39 -9.30 13.32
N ARG A 72 -1.19 -8.73 13.50
CA ARG A 72 -0.72 -7.60 12.67
C ARG A 72 -0.48 -8.02 11.24
N LEU A 73 0.20 -9.15 11.06
CA LEU A 73 0.44 -9.75 9.74
C LEU A 73 -0.86 -10.21 9.05
N SER A 74 -1.97 -10.38 9.78
CA SER A 74 -3.29 -10.66 9.20
C SER A 74 -3.97 -9.44 8.59
N GLN A 75 -3.42 -8.24 8.83
CA GLN A 75 -3.86 -6.97 8.24
C GLN A 75 -2.82 -6.39 7.27
N SER A 76 -1.74 -7.11 6.99
CA SER A 76 -0.67 -6.65 6.10
C SER A 76 -0.76 -7.25 4.70
N ILE A 77 -0.15 -6.58 3.74
CA ILE A 77 0.15 -7.15 2.43
C ILE A 77 1.63 -6.95 2.17
N VAL A 78 2.34 -8.06 2.00
CA VAL A 78 3.79 -8.05 1.82
C VAL A 78 4.11 -8.34 0.37
N THR A 79 4.87 -7.44 -0.24
CA THR A 79 5.50 -7.63 -1.56
C THR A 79 6.98 -7.85 -1.33
N LEU A 80 7.45 -9.10 -1.47
CA LEU A 80 8.86 -9.47 -1.29
C LEU A 80 9.51 -9.67 -2.66
N ILE A 81 10.67 -9.06 -2.89
CA ILE A 81 11.49 -9.26 -4.08
C ILE A 81 12.73 -10.06 -3.68
N SER A 82 13.02 -11.11 -4.43
CA SER A 82 14.14 -12.01 -4.20
C SER A 82 14.87 -12.33 -5.49
N GLU A 83 16.17 -12.61 -5.37
CA GLU A 83 16.97 -13.13 -6.48
C GLU A 83 16.47 -14.53 -6.88
N THR A 84 16.24 -14.74 -8.17
CA THR A 84 15.73 -16.02 -8.69
C THR A 84 16.72 -17.17 -8.50
N ALA A 85 18.02 -16.89 -8.60
CA ALA A 85 19.05 -17.93 -8.52
C ALA A 85 19.32 -18.39 -7.08
N THR A 86 19.32 -17.46 -6.12
CA THR A 86 19.76 -17.71 -4.74
C THR A 86 18.60 -17.74 -3.74
N GLY A 87 17.43 -17.18 -4.11
CA GLY A 87 16.33 -16.93 -3.18
C GLY A 87 16.61 -15.79 -2.19
N ARG A 88 17.74 -15.09 -2.30
CA ARG A 88 18.12 -13.98 -1.39
C ARG A 88 17.09 -12.86 -1.47
N PRO A 89 16.47 -12.43 -0.36
CA PRO A 89 15.58 -11.28 -0.36
C PRO A 89 16.38 -9.99 -0.53
N VAL A 90 15.93 -9.11 -1.42
CA VAL A 90 16.66 -7.88 -1.77
C VAL A 90 15.83 -6.61 -1.59
N ALA A 91 14.51 -6.71 -1.58
CA ALA A 91 13.63 -5.58 -1.31
C ALA A 91 12.27 -6.06 -0.84
N PHE A 92 11.55 -5.23 -0.10
CA PHE A 92 10.15 -5.46 0.17
C PHE A 92 9.34 -4.17 0.31
N ASN A 93 8.03 -4.30 0.14
CA ASN A 93 7.03 -3.34 0.56
C ASN A 93 6.03 -4.04 1.50
N ALA A 94 5.66 -3.37 2.58
CA ALA A 94 4.68 -3.86 3.55
C ALA A 94 3.53 -2.86 3.68
N LEU A 95 2.43 -3.13 2.99
CA LEU A 95 1.18 -2.38 3.13
C LEU A 95 0.43 -2.83 4.38
N ALA A 96 -0.40 -1.95 4.94
CA ALA A 96 -1.36 -2.29 5.98
C ALA A 96 -2.78 -1.91 5.58
N GLN A 97 -3.75 -2.71 5.99
CA GLN A 97 -5.18 -2.45 5.82
C GLN A 97 -5.76 -1.93 7.13
N MET A 98 -6.35 -0.73 7.08
CA MET A 98 -7.02 -0.11 8.21
C MET A 98 -8.53 -0.09 7.95
N GLN A 99 -9.29 -0.62 8.90
CA GLN A 99 -10.74 -0.54 8.88
C GLN A 99 -11.18 0.73 9.60
N LEU A 100 -11.81 1.64 8.87
CA LEU A 100 -12.32 2.93 9.34
C LEU A 100 -13.82 3.03 9.01
N SER A 101 -14.44 4.15 9.32
CA SER A 101 -15.79 4.48 8.84
C SER A 101 -15.82 5.80 8.10
N LEU A 102 -16.57 5.88 7.00
CA LEU A 102 -16.85 7.12 6.28
C LEU A 102 -18.33 7.17 5.95
N ASN A 103 -19.00 8.28 6.29
CA ASN A 103 -20.44 8.46 6.09
C ASN A 103 -21.31 7.35 6.74
N GLY A 104 -20.86 6.80 7.87
CA GLY A 104 -21.56 5.73 8.60
C GLY A 104 -21.32 4.33 8.04
N GLU A 105 -20.60 4.19 6.93
CA GLU A 105 -20.28 2.91 6.31
C GLU A 105 -18.84 2.48 6.65
N PRO A 106 -18.56 1.16 6.75
CA PRO A 106 -17.19 0.65 6.86
C PRO A 106 -16.37 0.99 5.61
N GLU A 107 -15.20 1.57 5.80
CA GLU A 107 -14.27 1.94 4.74
C GLU A 107 -12.90 1.29 4.99
N GLN A 108 -12.29 0.73 3.95
CA GLN A 108 -10.97 0.12 4.04
C GLN A 108 -9.91 1.06 3.44
N VAL A 109 -9.03 1.59 4.28
CA VAL A 109 -7.89 2.41 3.86
C VAL A 109 -6.64 1.55 3.76
N THR A 110 -5.95 1.60 2.61
CA THR A 110 -4.66 0.92 2.43
C THR A 110 -3.53 1.90 2.71
N HIS A 111 -2.74 1.61 3.74
CA HIS A 111 -1.51 2.35 4.01
C HIS A 111 -0.37 1.83 3.14
N LEU A 112 0.32 2.72 2.42
CA LEU A 112 1.45 2.38 1.55
C LEU A 112 2.65 1.79 2.31
N GLY A 113 2.73 2.11 3.60
CA GLY A 113 3.64 1.45 4.54
C GLY A 113 5.10 1.52 4.14
N LEU A 114 5.86 0.57 4.66
CA LEU A 114 7.31 0.62 4.61
C LEU A 114 7.84 -0.01 3.32
N VAL A 115 8.75 0.71 2.66
CA VAL A 115 9.54 0.18 1.54
C VAL A 115 11.01 0.15 1.93
N MET A 116 11.61 -1.03 1.80
CA MET A 116 13.04 -1.22 2.02
C MET A 116 13.67 -1.91 0.82
N VAL A 117 14.80 -1.36 0.38
CA VAL A 117 15.57 -1.86 -0.76
C VAL A 117 17.02 -1.93 -0.35
N ASP A 118 17.59 -3.13 -0.42
CA ASP A 118 19.00 -3.40 -0.19
C ASP A 118 19.85 -2.39 -1.00
N PRO A 119 20.79 -1.67 -0.36
CA PRO A 119 21.62 -0.67 -1.02
C PRO A 119 22.28 -1.15 -2.32
N GLU A 120 22.68 -2.43 -2.40
CA GLU A 120 23.37 -3.02 -3.56
C GLU A 120 22.47 -3.13 -4.81
N VAL A 121 21.15 -3.09 -4.64
CA VAL A 121 20.18 -3.26 -5.73
C VAL A 121 19.33 -2.02 -5.99
N ARG A 122 19.61 -0.91 -5.30
CA ARG A 122 18.92 0.36 -5.54
C ARG A 122 19.13 0.84 -6.98
N GLY A 123 18.17 1.59 -7.52
CA GLY A 123 18.23 2.12 -8.89
C GLY A 123 17.89 1.12 -10.00
N ARG A 124 17.62 -0.15 -9.70
CA ARG A 124 17.23 -1.18 -10.70
C ARG A 124 15.76 -1.11 -11.15
N GLY A 125 15.11 0.04 -11.00
CA GLY A 125 13.72 0.23 -11.43
C GLY A 125 12.67 -0.58 -10.67
N LEU A 126 12.92 -0.95 -9.41
CA LEU A 126 11.99 -1.75 -8.60
C LEU A 126 10.79 -0.95 -8.06
N SER A 127 10.84 0.37 -8.14
CA SER A 127 9.85 1.27 -7.53
C SER A 127 8.42 1.01 -8.03
N TRP A 128 8.23 0.73 -9.32
CA TRP A 128 6.86 0.47 -9.84
C TRP A 128 6.23 -0.76 -9.18
N VAL A 129 7.03 -1.80 -8.89
CA VAL A 129 6.58 -3.02 -8.20
C VAL A 129 6.26 -2.70 -6.74
N LEU A 130 7.18 -2.04 -6.06
CA LEU A 130 7.12 -1.82 -4.61
C LEU A 130 6.05 -0.79 -4.20
N TYR A 131 5.79 0.22 -5.03
CA TYR A 131 4.88 1.32 -4.65
C TYR A 131 3.49 1.22 -5.31
N GLY A 132 3.33 0.52 -6.44
CA GLY A 132 2.08 0.59 -7.20
C GLY A 132 1.49 -0.72 -7.69
N LEU A 133 2.29 -1.77 -7.94
CA LEU A 133 1.75 -3.00 -8.52
C LEU A 133 0.72 -3.65 -7.59
N THR A 134 1.04 -3.75 -6.30
CA THR A 134 0.15 -4.36 -5.31
C THR A 134 -1.12 -3.54 -5.15
N VAL A 135 -1.03 -2.20 -5.13
CA VAL A 135 -2.21 -1.33 -5.06
C VAL A 135 -3.10 -1.48 -6.30
N LEU A 136 -2.50 -1.58 -7.49
CA LEU A 136 -3.23 -1.86 -8.74
C LEU A 136 -3.94 -3.23 -8.69
N VAL A 137 -3.25 -4.28 -8.23
CA VAL A 137 -3.84 -5.62 -8.07
C VAL A 137 -5.05 -5.58 -7.13
N LEU A 138 -4.93 -4.87 -6.00
CA LEU A 138 -6.03 -4.68 -5.06
C LEU A 138 -7.19 -3.90 -5.69
N PHE A 139 -6.91 -2.84 -6.43
CA PHE A 139 -7.94 -2.06 -7.12
C PHE A 139 -8.73 -2.92 -8.12
N VAL A 140 -8.04 -3.72 -8.94
CA VAL A 140 -8.67 -4.65 -9.89
C VAL A 140 -9.50 -5.72 -9.17
N ARG A 141 -8.97 -6.32 -8.08
CA ARG A 141 -9.72 -7.27 -7.22
C ARG A 141 -10.95 -6.65 -6.59
N GLY A 142 -10.84 -5.39 -6.14
CA GLY A 142 -11.95 -4.60 -5.61
C GLY A 142 -13.02 -4.24 -6.65
N GLY A 143 -12.76 -4.47 -7.93
CA GLY A 143 -13.69 -4.21 -9.02
C GLY A 143 -13.60 -2.85 -9.62
N LEU A 144 -12.39 -2.29 -9.59
CA LEU A 144 -12.14 -0.92 -10.03
C LEU A 144 -12.99 0.10 -9.27
N ARG A 145 -13.42 -0.27 -8.06
CA ARG A 145 -14.05 0.65 -7.12
C ARG A 145 -12.96 1.50 -6.48
N PRO A 146 -13.16 2.84 -6.40
CA PRO A 146 -12.19 3.71 -5.76
C PRO A 146 -11.85 3.23 -4.34
N ARG A 147 -10.57 3.31 -3.97
CA ARG A 147 -10.09 2.95 -2.64
C ARG A 147 -9.25 4.06 -2.05
N TRP A 148 -9.38 4.27 -0.75
CA TRP A 148 -8.56 5.22 -0.03
C TRP A 148 -7.17 4.66 0.24
N ILE A 149 -6.18 5.52 0.03
CA ILE A 149 -4.77 5.26 0.25
C ILE A 149 -4.26 6.24 1.29
N SER A 150 -3.44 5.77 2.23
CA SER A 150 -2.71 6.65 3.16
C SER A 150 -1.21 6.46 3.01
N ASN A 151 -0.47 7.53 3.28
CA ASN A 151 0.98 7.56 3.30
C ASN A 151 1.44 8.44 4.47
N VAL A 152 2.51 8.02 5.16
CA VAL A 152 3.12 8.76 6.27
C VAL A 152 4.61 8.86 5.94
N THR A 153 5.11 10.08 5.77
CA THR A 153 6.52 10.29 5.40
C THR A 153 7.00 11.71 5.63
N GLN A 154 8.31 11.84 5.90
CA GLN A 154 9.07 13.09 5.82
C GLN A 154 9.90 13.22 4.54
N VAL A 155 9.82 12.22 3.63
CA VAL A 155 10.71 12.15 2.46
C VAL A 155 10.05 12.83 1.25
N PRO A 156 10.64 13.92 0.70
CA PRO A 156 10.03 14.66 -0.41
C PRO A 156 9.75 13.82 -1.65
N SER A 157 10.65 12.89 -2.00
CA SER A 157 10.43 12.02 -3.15
C SER A 157 9.21 11.10 -3.01
N VAL A 158 8.88 10.68 -1.78
CA VAL A 158 7.69 9.87 -1.50
C VAL A 158 6.43 10.73 -1.55
N VAL A 159 6.47 11.95 -0.98
CA VAL A 159 5.37 12.92 -1.10
C VAL A 159 5.02 13.18 -2.56
N GLY A 160 6.02 13.46 -3.38
CA GLY A 160 5.85 13.66 -4.82
C GLY A 160 5.29 12.42 -5.53
N MET A 161 5.84 11.24 -5.24
CA MET A 161 5.35 9.98 -5.81
C MET A 161 3.86 9.76 -5.51
N VAL A 162 3.40 10.04 -4.29
CA VAL A 162 1.98 9.90 -3.93
C VAL A 162 1.11 10.88 -4.73
N CYS A 163 1.51 12.16 -4.81
CA CYS A 163 0.77 13.16 -5.59
C CYS A 163 0.71 12.82 -7.09
N GLU A 164 1.81 12.34 -7.66
CA GLU A 164 1.88 11.95 -9.07
C GLU A 164 1.02 10.70 -9.37
N THR A 165 0.91 9.78 -8.40
CA THR A 165 0.25 8.48 -8.58
C THR A 165 -1.25 8.52 -8.30
N PHE A 166 -1.66 9.07 -7.17
CA PHE A 166 -3.02 8.95 -6.65
C PHE A 166 -3.87 10.19 -6.95
N SER A 167 -5.19 10.01 -6.95
CA SER A 167 -6.16 11.09 -7.16
C SER A 167 -6.55 11.72 -5.83
N ASP A 168 -7.05 12.95 -5.86
CA ASP A 168 -7.57 13.67 -4.68
C ASP A 168 -6.58 13.64 -3.49
N VAL A 169 -5.28 13.91 -3.71
CA VAL A 169 -4.28 13.81 -2.65
C VAL A 169 -4.28 15.07 -1.78
N TYR A 170 -4.36 14.86 -0.47
CA TYR A 170 -4.16 15.90 0.53
C TYR A 170 -3.31 15.40 1.72
N PRO A 171 -2.33 16.17 2.19
CA PRO A 171 -1.88 17.45 1.63
C PRO A 171 -1.03 17.24 0.37
N SER A 172 -1.03 18.25 -0.51
CA SER A 172 -0.21 18.33 -1.72
C SER A 172 0.19 19.79 -1.98
N PRO A 173 1.39 20.07 -2.56
CA PRO A 173 1.75 21.40 -3.03
C PRO A 173 0.97 21.86 -4.28
N ASP A 174 0.11 21.01 -4.85
CA ASP A 174 -0.67 21.36 -6.04
C ASP A 174 -1.67 22.49 -5.76
N ALA A 175 -1.74 23.44 -6.70
CA ALA A 175 -2.74 24.50 -6.65
C ALA A 175 -4.15 23.90 -6.64
N GLY A 176 -4.92 24.22 -5.60
CA GLY A 176 -6.27 23.71 -5.42
C GLY A 176 -6.37 22.41 -4.61
N SER A 177 -5.26 21.85 -4.10
CA SER A 177 -5.33 20.83 -3.05
C SER A 177 -6.05 21.39 -1.83
N ARG A 178 -7.09 20.69 -1.38
CA ARG A 178 -7.95 21.10 -0.26
C ARG A 178 -8.27 19.91 0.61
N GLN A 179 -8.27 20.14 1.92
CA GLN A 179 -8.77 19.16 2.86
C GLN A 179 -10.29 19.05 2.70
N SER A 180 -10.76 17.91 2.20
CA SER A 180 -12.18 17.59 2.24
C SER A 180 -12.55 17.02 3.61
N PHE A 181 -13.85 16.98 3.91
CA PHE A 181 -14.36 16.30 5.11
C PHE A 181 -13.86 14.85 5.21
N ALA A 182 -13.82 14.12 4.08
CA ALA A 182 -13.33 12.74 4.07
C ALA A 182 -11.85 12.65 4.48
N HIS A 183 -11.00 13.58 4.00
CA HIS A 183 -9.59 13.63 4.40
C HIS A 183 -9.46 13.84 5.91
N LEU A 184 -10.12 14.87 6.44
CA LEU A 184 -10.07 15.18 7.87
C LEU A 184 -10.61 14.02 8.72
N TRP A 185 -11.74 13.45 8.34
CA TRP A 185 -12.41 12.39 9.10
C TRP A 185 -11.62 11.08 9.10
N LEU A 186 -11.07 10.68 7.96
CA LEU A 186 -10.22 9.49 7.87
C LEU A 186 -8.92 9.69 8.65
N ALA A 187 -8.28 10.86 8.52
CA ALA A 187 -7.04 11.15 9.23
C ALA A 187 -7.22 11.14 10.75
N ARG A 188 -8.32 11.72 11.26
CA ARG A 188 -8.68 11.65 12.70
C ARG A 188 -8.81 10.21 13.19
N GLN A 189 -9.48 9.34 12.44
CA GLN A 189 -9.64 7.94 12.83
C GLN A 189 -8.32 7.17 12.77
N ILE A 190 -7.48 7.44 11.75
CA ILE A 190 -6.13 6.87 11.64
C ILE A 190 -5.31 7.27 12.87
N MET A 191 -5.28 8.57 13.20
CA MET A 191 -4.54 9.06 14.35
C MET A 191 -5.16 8.62 15.68
N ARG A 192 -6.44 8.28 15.76
CA ARG A 192 -7.04 7.78 17.00
C ARG A 192 -6.76 6.29 17.25
N GLY A 193 -6.79 5.46 16.20
CA GLY A 193 -6.81 4.00 16.34
C GLY A 193 -5.67 3.24 15.67
N HIS A 194 -4.95 3.87 14.74
CA HIS A 194 -4.05 3.17 13.81
C HIS A 194 -2.62 3.71 13.77
N ARG A 195 -2.21 4.56 14.73
CA ARG A 195 -0.81 5.08 14.83
C ARG A 195 0.26 3.99 14.83
N HIS A 196 -0.07 2.86 15.45
CA HIS A 196 0.80 1.68 15.55
C HIS A 196 1.15 1.08 14.18
N VAL A 197 0.40 1.38 13.12
CA VAL A 197 0.63 0.89 11.76
C VAL A 197 1.94 1.45 11.19
N PHE A 198 2.29 2.68 11.55
CA PHE A 198 3.47 3.40 11.05
C PHE A 198 4.48 3.72 12.17
N GLY A 199 4.36 3.06 13.33
CA GLY A 199 5.36 3.18 14.41
C GLY A 199 5.37 4.54 15.09
N VAL A 200 4.21 5.20 15.20
CA VAL A 200 4.03 6.47 15.91
C VAL A 200 3.54 6.22 17.33
N GLY A 201 4.21 6.85 18.29
CA GLY A 201 3.88 6.74 19.71
C GLY A 201 2.65 7.55 20.16
N PRO A 202 2.12 7.29 21.37
CA PRO A 202 1.01 8.05 21.95
C PRO A 202 1.32 9.54 22.21
N GLU A 203 2.58 9.90 22.44
CA GLU A 203 3.09 11.26 22.67
C GLU A 203 3.05 12.15 21.43
N ALA A 204 3.04 11.54 20.23
CA ALA A 204 3.02 12.28 18.99
C ALA A 204 1.76 13.15 18.87
N GLY A 205 1.92 14.37 18.39
CA GLY A 205 0.82 15.28 18.11
C GLY A 205 0.25 15.08 16.70
N TYR A 206 -0.87 15.73 16.42
CA TYR A 206 -1.44 15.80 15.08
C TYR A 206 -1.99 17.20 14.79
N ASP A 207 -1.35 17.89 13.86
CA ASP A 207 -1.84 19.14 13.28
C ASP A 207 -2.84 18.79 12.18
N GLU A 208 -4.14 18.81 12.52
CA GLU A 208 -5.20 18.44 11.59
C GLU A 208 -5.29 19.37 10.36
N PRO A 209 -5.22 20.71 10.51
CA PRO A 209 -5.29 21.63 9.37
C PRO A 209 -4.18 21.46 8.34
N ARG A 210 -3.00 20.96 8.73
CA ARG A 210 -1.89 20.68 7.81
C ARG A 210 -1.73 19.21 7.49
N SER A 211 -2.42 18.34 8.24
CA SER A 211 -2.26 16.89 8.25
C SER A 211 -0.81 16.47 8.49
N ILE A 212 -0.22 17.00 9.56
CA ILE A 212 1.15 16.72 9.99
C ILE A 212 1.12 15.99 11.33
N ILE A 213 1.83 14.87 11.40
CA ILE A 213 2.09 14.15 12.65
C ILE A 213 3.35 14.76 13.24
N THR A 214 3.25 15.34 14.43
CA THR A 214 4.41 15.94 15.09
C THR A 214 5.08 14.94 16.00
N ASP A 215 6.41 14.89 15.99
CA ASP A 215 7.20 13.94 16.80
C ASP A 215 6.80 12.47 16.53
N ALA A 216 6.79 12.11 15.24
CA ALA A 216 6.28 10.85 14.73
C ALA A 216 7.16 9.64 15.07
N TYR A 217 8.46 9.85 15.28
CA TYR A 217 9.46 8.79 15.36
C TYR A 217 9.69 8.28 16.78
N THR A 218 8.61 7.90 17.46
CA THR A 218 8.59 7.58 18.90
C THR A 218 8.01 6.20 19.22
N GLY A 219 7.35 5.55 18.27
CA GLY A 219 6.68 4.25 18.45
C GLY A 219 7.46 3.07 17.87
N GLY A 220 8.80 3.12 17.89
CA GLY A 220 9.68 2.09 17.34
C GLY A 220 10.05 2.30 15.86
N SER A 221 9.78 3.49 15.33
CA SER A 221 10.20 3.94 13.99
C SER A 221 11.45 4.83 14.02
N ASP A 222 12.06 5.03 15.19
CA ASP A 222 13.14 5.96 15.50
C ASP A 222 14.30 5.93 14.48
N ASP A 223 14.73 4.72 14.09
CA ASP A 223 15.82 4.51 13.12
C ASP A 223 15.48 4.92 11.67
N LEU A 224 14.22 5.31 11.42
CA LEU A 224 13.76 5.86 10.14
C LEU A 224 13.82 7.39 10.08
N LYS A 225 14.08 8.06 11.21
CA LYS A 225 14.18 9.52 11.26
C LYS A 225 15.37 9.99 10.41
N LYS A 226 15.13 10.95 9.52
CA LYS A 226 16.14 11.52 8.62
C LYS A 226 16.17 13.02 8.78
N SER A 227 17.34 13.63 8.59
CA SER A 227 17.39 15.06 8.33
C SER A 227 16.86 15.36 6.92
N PHE A 228 16.49 16.63 6.67
CA PHE A 228 16.09 17.07 5.33
C PHE A 228 17.17 16.74 4.28
N ASP A 229 18.45 16.93 4.62
CA ASP A 229 19.58 16.68 3.71
C ASP A 229 19.80 15.19 3.42
N GLN A 230 19.47 14.32 4.38
CA GLN A 230 19.53 12.86 4.20
C GLN A 230 18.31 12.30 3.47
N ALA A 231 17.17 13.01 3.55
CA ALA A 231 15.95 12.61 2.87
C ALA A 231 16.13 12.72 1.34
N THR A 232 15.71 11.67 0.63
CA THR A 232 15.78 11.66 -0.83
C THR A 232 14.87 12.72 -1.42
N GLN A 233 15.48 13.72 -2.05
CA GLN A 233 14.81 14.84 -2.69
C GLN A 233 14.03 14.37 -3.93
N HIS A 234 12.89 15.01 -4.18
CA HIS A 234 12.16 14.86 -5.42
C HIS A 234 12.82 15.68 -6.54
N ARG A 235 12.63 15.22 -7.80
CA ARG A 235 13.13 15.91 -9.00
C ARG A 235 12.50 17.30 -9.21
N GLU A 236 11.26 17.47 -8.78
CA GLU A 236 10.53 18.73 -8.83
C GLU A 236 10.64 19.45 -7.49
N ALA A 237 11.22 20.65 -7.50
CA ALA A 237 11.54 21.43 -6.30
C ALA A 237 10.33 21.67 -5.39
N ARG A 238 9.13 21.86 -5.95
CA ARG A 238 7.90 22.14 -5.20
C ARG A 238 7.59 21.14 -4.08
N TYR A 239 7.93 19.86 -4.25
CA TYR A 239 7.71 18.86 -3.20
C TYR A 239 8.78 18.95 -2.11
N ASN A 240 10.00 19.33 -2.48
CA ASN A 240 11.10 19.56 -1.55
C ASN A 240 10.81 20.79 -0.69
N ASP A 241 10.38 21.87 -1.33
CA ASP A 241 10.03 23.12 -0.66
C ASP A 241 8.81 22.93 0.26
N PHE A 242 7.77 22.23 -0.21
CA PHE A 242 6.63 21.86 0.63
C PHE A 242 7.05 21.12 1.91
N CYS A 243 7.89 20.09 1.80
CA CYS A 243 8.32 19.35 2.99
C CYS A 243 9.21 20.20 3.90
N ARG A 244 10.11 21.01 3.32
CA ARG A 244 10.99 21.91 4.07
C ARG A 244 10.21 22.96 4.87
N GLU A 245 9.14 23.49 4.29
CA GLU A 245 8.29 24.52 4.92
C GLU A 245 7.31 23.92 5.93
N ALA A 246 6.78 22.72 5.65
CA ALA A 246 5.76 22.09 6.46
C ALA A 246 6.34 21.38 7.70
N LEU A 247 7.49 20.72 7.57
CA LEU A 247 7.98 19.77 8.57
C LEU A 247 9.11 20.33 9.44
N ASN A 248 9.05 20.04 10.73
CA ASN A 248 10.20 20.13 11.61
C ASN A 248 10.94 18.77 11.65
N TYR A 249 12.01 18.66 10.87
CA TYR A 249 12.85 17.45 10.80
C TYR A 249 13.62 17.16 12.09
N GLU A 250 13.99 18.18 12.87
CA GLU A 250 14.67 18.01 14.15
C GLU A 250 13.75 17.38 15.19
N ARG A 251 12.48 17.82 15.23
CA ARG A 251 11.43 17.16 16.02
C ARG A 251 11.11 15.78 15.46
N GLY A 252 11.10 15.63 14.14
CA GLY A 252 10.76 14.37 13.46
C GLY A 252 9.30 14.33 13.07
N ASP A 253 8.86 15.35 12.36
CA ASP A 253 7.49 15.42 11.84
C ASP A 253 7.34 14.59 10.56
N ASP A 254 6.15 14.02 10.36
CA ASP A 254 5.76 13.36 9.12
C ASP A 254 4.48 13.97 8.53
N VAL A 255 4.40 14.01 7.20
CA VAL A 255 3.16 14.31 6.49
C VAL A 255 2.29 13.06 6.45
N LEU A 256 1.04 13.16 6.91
CA LEU A 256 0.00 12.16 6.66
C LEU A 256 -0.79 12.54 5.40
N GLN A 257 -0.46 11.91 4.28
CA GLN A 257 -1.20 12.06 3.03
C GLN A 257 -2.31 11.04 2.91
N LEU A 258 -3.46 11.49 2.44
CA LEU A 258 -4.58 10.67 2.04
C LEU A 258 -4.88 10.96 0.57
N GLY A 259 -5.19 9.91 -0.19
CA GLY A 259 -5.55 10.00 -1.59
C GLY A 259 -6.37 8.81 -2.03
N ARG A 260 -6.66 8.72 -3.33
CA ARG A 260 -7.54 7.69 -3.89
C ARG A 260 -6.88 6.95 -5.04
N MET A 261 -6.95 5.62 -4.99
CA MET A 261 -6.74 4.77 -6.16
C MET A 261 -8.09 4.61 -6.87
N ASP A 262 -8.23 5.28 -8.01
CA ASP A 262 -9.37 5.20 -8.92
C ASP A 262 -8.92 4.88 -10.36
N LEU A 263 -9.83 4.95 -11.34
CA LEU A 263 -9.48 4.69 -12.74
C LEU A 263 -8.45 5.68 -13.30
N ALA A 264 -8.50 6.95 -12.88
CA ALA A 264 -7.57 7.97 -13.35
C ALA A 264 -6.17 7.75 -12.76
N ALA A 265 -6.07 7.42 -11.47
CA ALA A 265 -4.84 7.03 -10.80
C ALA A 265 -4.26 5.74 -11.41
N ALA A 266 -5.08 4.72 -11.62
CA ALA A 266 -4.65 3.47 -12.26
C ALA A 266 -4.11 3.70 -13.67
N ARG A 267 -4.78 4.56 -14.46
CA ARG A 267 -4.29 4.95 -15.79
C ARG A 267 -2.96 5.70 -15.72
N ARG A 268 -2.81 6.68 -14.81
CA ARG A 268 -1.56 7.41 -14.60
C ARG A 268 -0.41 6.48 -14.23
N TYR A 269 -0.66 5.57 -13.28
CA TYR A 269 0.32 4.57 -12.87
C TYR A 269 0.75 3.68 -14.03
N LEU A 270 -0.20 3.11 -14.78
CA LEU A 270 0.09 2.27 -15.95
C LEU A 270 0.92 3.03 -17.00
N LEU A 271 0.50 4.24 -17.38
CA LEU A 271 1.18 4.99 -18.44
C LEU A 271 2.52 5.60 -18.01
N GLY A 272 2.66 5.97 -16.73
CA GLY A 272 3.80 6.74 -16.23
C GLY A 272 4.88 5.93 -15.53
N GLN A 273 4.53 4.82 -14.87
CA GLN A 273 5.47 4.10 -13.98
C GLN A 273 5.77 2.67 -14.41
N VAL A 274 4.87 2.02 -15.14
CA VAL A 274 5.06 0.63 -15.57
C VAL A 274 5.98 0.58 -16.80
N PRO A 275 7.04 -0.25 -16.81
CA PRO A 275 7.89 -0.45 -17.98
C PRO A 275 7.07 -0.89 -19.21
N ARG A 276 7.37 -0.32 -20.38
CA ARG A 276 6.62 -0.63 -21.62
C ARG A 276 6.61 -2.12 -21.97
N ALA A 277 7.68 -2.85 -21.64
CA ALA A 277 7.76 -4.30 -21.85
C ALA A 277 6.76 -5.10 -20.98
N SER A 278 6.38 -4.57 -19.82
CA SER A 278 5.45 -5.21 -18.87
C SER A 278 3.98 -4.81 -19.09
N LEU A 279 3.74 -3.71 -19.82
CA LEU A 279 2.42 -3.13 -20.08
C LEU A 279 1.44 -4.09 -20.79
N PRO A 280 1.77 -4.74 -21.92
CA PRO A 280 0.83 -5.64 -22.60
C PRO A 280 0.36 -6.80 -21.72
N GLY A 281 1.25 -7.32 -20.88
CA GLY A 281 0.93 -8.41 -19.95
C GLY A 281 0.00 -7.99 -18.81
N LEU A 282 0.10 -6.75 -18.33
CA LEU A 282 -0.77 -6.18 -17.30
C LEU A 282 -2.11 -5.70 -17.87
N ILE A 283 -2.09 -5.05 -19.03
CA ILE A 283 -3.30 -4.57 -19.72
C ILE A 283 -4.14 -5.75 -20.22
N GLY A 284 -3.52 -6.72 -20.92
CA GLY A 284 -4.23 -7.89 -21.43
C GLY A 284 -4.84 -8.71 -20.29
N ALA A 285 -4.14 -8.84 -19.16
CA ALA A 285 -4.71 -9.45 -17.98
C ALA A 285 -5.83 -8.61 -17.37
N SER A 286 -5.64 -7.32 -17.14
CA SER A 286 -6.68 -6.44 -16.58
C SER A 286 -7.95 -6.39 -17.45
N ALA A 287 -7.80 -6.39 -18.78
CA ALA A 287 -8.90 -6.44 -19.74
C ALA A 287 -9.61 -7.80 -19.73
N PHE A 288 -8.86 -8.90 -19.71
CA PHE A 288 -9.42 -10.25 -19.55
C PHE A 288 -10.20 -10.39 -18.24
N LEU A 289 -9.67 -9.84 -17.15
CA LEU A 289 -10.30 -9.84 -15.83
C LEU A 289 -11.55 -8.95 -15.77
N LEU A 290 -11.52 -7.79 -16.42
CA LEU A 290 -12.68 -6.91 -16.61
C LEU A 290 -13.77 -7.60 -17.41
N LEU A 291 -13.41 -8.25 -18.51
CA LEU A 291 -14.33 -9.02 -19.34
C LEU A 291 -14.95 -10.15 -18.52
N GLN A 292 -14.14 -10.90 -17.77
CA GLN A 292 -14.63 -11.94 -16.87
C GLN A 292 -15.57 -11.37 -15.79
N ARG A 293 -15.30 -10.16 -15.26
CA ARG A 293 -16.13 -9.46 -14.27
C ARG A 293 -17.30 -8.66 -14.87
N LEU A 294 -17.43 -8.53 -16.17
CA LEU A 294 -18.64 -8.02 -16.83
C LEU A 294 -19.56 -9.19 -17.19
N VAL A 295 -18.96 -10.34 -17.53
CA VAL A 295 -19.68 -11.61 -17.74
C VAL A 295 -20.17 -12.20 -16.42
N LEU A 296 -19.39 -12.16 -15.34
CA LEU A 296 -19.76 -12.74 -14.04
C LEU A 296 -21.01 -12.12 -13.40
N PRO A 297 -21.22 -10.79 -13.37
CA PRO A 297 -22.47 -10.18 -12.93
C PRO A 297 -23.63 -10.55 -13.83
N LEU A 298 -23.44 -10.72 -15.14
CA LEU A 298 -24.50 -11.25 -16.00
C LEU A 298 -24.84 -12.70 -15.63
N VAL A 299 -23.84 -13.54 -15.35
CA VAL A 299 -24.03 -14.92 -14.87
C VAL A 299 -24.64 -14.97 -13.46
N HIS A 300 -24.22 -14.11 -12.54
CA HIS A 300 -24.77 -14.00 -11.18
C HIS A 300 -26.16 -13.36 -11.15
N TRP A 301 -26.48 -12.51 -12.12
CA TRP A 301 -27.81 -11.95 -12.27
C TRP A 301 -28.78 -12.99 -12.85
N LEU A 302 -28.26 -13.96 -13.61
CA LEU A 302 -28.99 -15.14 -14.09
C LEU A 302 -29.00 -16.30 -13.09
N ASP A 303 -28.19 -16.24 -12.03
CA ASP A 303 -28.16 -17.22 -10.93
C ASP A 303 -29.12 -16.80 -9.82
N ASP A 304 -30.26 -17.48 -9.73
CA ASP A 304 -31.30 -17.19 -8.74
C ASP A 304 -31.09 -17.90 -7.39
N THR A 305 -29.93 -18.55 -7.19
CA THR A 305 -29.60 -19.33 -6.00
C THR A 305 -28.76 -18.56 -4.97
N SER A 306 -28.08 -17.48 -5.35
CA SER A 306 -27.12 -16.75 -4.50
C SER A 306 -27.41 -15.22 -4.41
N ARG A 307 -26.96 -14.54 -3.34
CA ARG A 307 -27.19 -13.08 -3.12
C ARG A 307 -26.13 -12.24 -3.83
N PHE A 308 -26.55 -11.14 -4.49
CA PHE A 308 -25.65 -10.21 -5.16
C PHE A 308 -26.06 -8.74 -4.96
N GLY A 309 -25.36 -8.01 -4.09
CA GLY A 309 -25.70 -6.61 -3.78
C GLY A 309 -27.08 -6.50 -3.13
N THR A 310 -27.97 -5.69 -3.71
CA THR A 310 -29.37 -5.56 -3.28
C THR A 310 -30.28 -6.69 -3.80
N LEU A 311 -29.79 -7.55 -4.70
CA LEU A 311 -30.56 -8.63 -5.30
C LEU A 311 -30.61 -9.86 -4.38
N ARG A 312 -31.83 -10.40 -4.16
CA ARG A 312 -32.09 -11.56 -3.31
C ARG A 312 -32.49 -12.79 -4.15
N PRO A 313 -32.02 -14.00 -3.78
CA PRO A 313 -32.34 -15.25 -4.48
C PRO A 313 -33.82 -15.64 -4.31
N ARG A 314 -34.37 -16.33 -5.32
CA ARG A 314 -35.81 -16.61 -5.47
C ARG A 314 -36.35 -17.56 -4.39
N ALA A 315 -35.51 -18.48 -3.89
CA ALA A 315 -35.85 -19.45 -2.86
C ALA A 315 -35.95 -18.87 -1.43
N ALA A 316 -35.58 -17.61 -1.21
CA ALA A 316 -35.70 -16.97 0.12
C ALA A 316 -37.17 -16.72 0.55
N ARG A 317 -38.15 -17.00 -0.31
CA ARG A 317 -39.57 -17.15 0.04
C ARG A 317 -39.89 -18.60 0.37
N SER A 318 -39.36 -19.14 1.46
CA SER A 318 -40.00 -20.26 2.19
C SER A 318 -39.29 -20.58 3.51
N LYS A 319 -39.66 -19.87 4.57
CA LYS A 319 -40.23 -20.44 5.80
C LYS A 319 -40.61 -19.28 6.75
N PRO A 320 -41.72 -19.41 7.49
CA PRO A 320 -42.33 -18.33 8.27
C PRO A 320 -41.43 -17.76 9.35
#